data_AF-A0A5J4NS67-F1
#
_entry.id   AF-A0A5J4NS67-F1
#
_cell.length_a   1.000
_cell.length_b   1.000
_cell.length_c   1.000
_cell.angle_alpha   90.00
_cell.angle_beta   90.00
_cell.angle_gamma   90.00
#
_symmetry.space_group_name_H-M   'P 1'
#
loop_
_entity.id
_entity.type
_entity.pdbx_description
1 polymer ?
#
loop_
_entity_poly.entity_id
_entity_poly.type
_entity_poly.pdbx_seq_one_letter_code
_entity_poly.pdbx_strand_id
1 'polypeptide(L)'
;MFYLSFACIAFAGEFALPLWATWDLPVGRHLGEDEVRLLLVADPHVQLYHTYWYYGEYFALMDSDRYLRRYFRRMRRLTEPDAILILGDLVDGDNNVSNDIFLHAVERVKQMFVVSHPTPCFVIPGDNDIGGEGDDPVTDQRTDRFKRAFGVLSNSQHIRFVHLHGNTPWDELTKPANVHDTHITILLSHIPAVSSQAVTDLEPDILASGHDHMVSFLYPSTSQHRTYVFKRRRRFHSKKKLMIV
;
A
#
# COMPACT_ATOMS: atom_id res chain seq x y z
N MET A 1 11.98 8.37 37.84
CA MET A 1 12.89 8.29 36.69
C MET A 1 12.25 7.55 35.50
N PHE A 2 11.63 6.38 35.70
CA PHE A 2 10.94 5.60 34.63
C PHE A 2 9.83 6.33 33.84
N TYR A 3 8.99 7.14 34.50
CA TYR A 3 7.91 7.87 33.83
C TYR A 3 8.40 8.96 32.86
N LEU A 4 9.54 9.59 33.17
CA LEU A 4 10.15 10.59 32.28
C LEU A 4 10.69 9.93 31.02
N SER A 5 11.29 8.74 31.17
CA SER A 5 11.81 7.94 30.05
C SER A 5 10.71 7.49 29.10
N PHE A 6 9.57 7.01 29.63
CA PHE A 6 8.44 6.57 28.81
C PHE A 6 7.78 7.73 28.06
N ALA A 7 7.59 8.88 28.73
CA ALA A 7 7.07 10.09 28.10
C ALA A 7 7.99 10.61 26.98
N CYS A 8 9.31 10.54 27.16
CA CYS A 8 10.27 10.91 26.13
C CYS A 8 10.26 9.95 24.92
N ILE A 9 10.13 8.65 25.15
CA ILE A 9 10.03 7.64 24.08
C ILE A 9 8.74 7.83 23.29
N ALA A 10 7.61 7.99 23.98
CA ALA A 10 6.32 8.26 23.33
C ALA A 10 6.37 9.57 22.55
N PHE A 11 6.91 10.65 23.11
CA PHE A 11 7.03 11.93 22.40
C PHE A 11 7.95 11.85 21.18
N ALA A 12 9.10 11.16 21.31
CA ALA A 12 10.04 10.99 20.21
C ALA A 12 9.42 10.17 19.07
N GLY A 13 8.73 9.07 19.38
CA GLY A 13 8.05 8.20 18.41
C GLY A 13 6.85 8.86 17.74
N GLU A 14 5.96 9.46 18.53
CA GLU A 14 4.69 10.03 18.06
C GLU A 14 4.82 11.40 17.38
N PHE A 15 5.88 12.16 17.69
CA PHE A 15 5.99 13.55 17.25
C PHE A 15 7.33 13.92 16.62
N ALA A 16 8.48 13.48 17.16
CA ALA A 16 9.79 13.92 16.64
C ALA A 16 10.23 13.15 15.38
N LEU A 17 10.28 11.83 15.43
CA LEU A 17 10.62 10.96 14.29
C LEU A 17 9.75 11.19 13.04
N PRO A 18 8.44 11.43 13.15
CA PRO A 18 7.57 11.69 12.00
C PRO A 18 7.87 13.04 11.35
N LEU A 19 8.10 14.07 12.17
CA LEU A 19 8.46 15.39 11.67
C LEU A 19 9.81 15.33 10.95
N TRP A 20 10.76 14.58 11.51
CA TRP A 20 12.04 14.31 10.86
C TRP A 20 11.87 13.54 9.55
N ALA A 21 11.14 12.42 9.58
CA ALA A 21 10.94 11.55 8.40
C ALA A 21 10.21 12.28 7.26
N THR A 22 9.38 13.27 7.59
CA THR A 22 8.64 14.07 6.62
C THR A 22 9.36 15.34 6.14
N TRP A 23 10.57 15.63 6.65
CA TRP A 23 11.30 16.88 6.37
C TRP A 23 11.71 17.03 4.90
N ASP A 24 12.14 15.95 4.27
CA ASP A 24 12.60 15.94 2.86
C ASP A 24 11.48 15.60 1.86
N LEU A 25 10.23 15.49 2.31
CA LEU A 25 9.16 15.15 1.40
C LEU A 25 8.94 16.28 0.39
N PRO A 26 8.48 15.95 -0.83
CA PRO A 26 8.07 16.95 -1.78
C PRO A 26 6.85 17.70 -1.23
N VAL A 27 7.09 18.81 -0.52
CA VAL A 27 6.06 19.69 0.00
C VAL A 27 5.66 20.65 -1.12
N GLY A 28 4.42 20.55 -1.61
CA GLY A 28 3.83 21.56 -2.48
C GLY A 28 3.22 21.06 -3.80
N ARG A 29 2.55 22.00 -4.48
CA ARG A 29 1.55 21.76 -5.54
C ARG A 29 2.02 20.84 -6.67
N HIS A 30 1.11 19.96 -7.06
CA HIS A 30 1.06 19.19 -8.30
C HIS A 30 1.58 20.02 -9.50
N LEU A 31 2.66 19.57 -10.17
CA LEU A 31 3.39 20.36 -11.18
C LEU A 31 2.75 20.36 -12.60
N GLY A 32 1.43 20.24 -12.68
CA GLY A 32 0.67 20.18 -13.94
C GLY A 32 0.34 18.75 -14.41
N GLU A 33 -0.39 18.63 -15.52
CA GLU A 33 -0.94 17.35 -16.03
C GLU A 33 0.11 16.30 -16.40
N ASP A 34 1.38 16.71 -16.53
CA ASP A 34 2.51 15.85 -16.87
C ASP A 34 3.09 15.07 -15.67
N GLU A 35 2.61 15.26 -14.43
CA GLU A 35 3.18 14.61 -13.24
C GLU A 35 2.21 13.67 -12.55
N VAL A 36 2.48 12.36 -12.60
CA VAL A 36 2.05 11.22 -11.75
C VAL A 36 2.44 11.25 -10.26
N ARG A 37 1.57 11.44 -9.25
CA ARG A 37 1.92 11.23 -7.84
C ARG A 37 1.18 10.05 -7.21
N LEU A 38 1.92 9.05 -6.78
CA LEU A 38 1.39 7.86 -6.12
C LEU A 38 1.91 7.83 -4.69
N LEU A 39 1.01 7.66 -3.72
CA LEU A 39 1.36 7.42 -2.33
C LEU A 39 1.23 5.93 -2.04
N LEU A 40 2.32 5.27 -1.65
CA LEU A 40 2.26 3.86 -1.26
C LEU A 40 2.03 3.74 0.25
N VAL A 41 1.16 2.79 0.61
CA VAL A 41 0.89 2.40 1.99
C VAL A 41 1.09 0.89 2.06
N ALA A 42 2.19 0.45 2.66
CA ALA A 42 2.48 -0.96 2.89
C ALA A 42 2.27 -1.28 4.37
N ASP A 43 1.79 -2.49 4.66
CA ASP A 43 1.80 -3.10 5.99
C ASP A 43 1.20 -2.22 7.12
N PRO A 44 -0.04 -1.71 6.95
CA PRO A 44 -0.68 -0.97 8.03
C PRO A 44 -1.06 -1.85 9.22
N HIS A 45 -1.24 -3.16 9.05
CA HIS A 45 -1.51 -4.15 10.12
C HIS A 45 -2.60 -3.69 11.11
N VAL A 46 -3.80 -3.38 10.61
CA VAL A 46 -4.92 -2.98 11.47
C VAL A 46 -5.38 -4.18 12.28
N GLN A 47 -5.01 -4.19 13.55
CA GLN A 47 -5.26 -5.30 14.45
C GLN A 47 -6.76 -5.62 14.63
N LEU A 48 -7.07 -6.91 14.59
CA LEU A 48 -8.36 -7.47 14.97
C LEU A 48 -8.64 -7.27 16.47
N TYR A 49 -9.92 -7.33 16.85
CA TYR A 49 -10.30 -7.25 18.26
C TYR A 49 -10.69 -8.62 18.78
N HIS A 50 -10.08 -9.06 19.89
CA HIS A 50 -10.33 -10.38 20.44
C HIS A 50 -11.40 -10.36 21.55
N THR A 51 -11.47 -9.31 22.39
CA THR A 51 -12.49 -9.26 23.47
C THR A 51 -12.83 -7.87 24.02
N TYR A 52 -14.14 -7.56 24.14
CA TYR A 52 -14.70 -6.30 24.71
C TYR A 52 -14.29 -5.98 26.15
N TRP A 53 -13.78 -6.96 26.89
CA TRP A 53 -13.59 -6.87 28.34
C TRP A 53 -12.18 -6.50 28.77
N TYR A 54 -11.25 -6.34 27.83
CA TYR A 54 -9.89 -5.91 28.13
C TYR A 54 -9.69 -4.46 27.67
N TYR A 55 -9.97 -3.52 28.60
CA TYR A 55 -9.82 -2.08 28.34
C TYR A 55 -8.42 -1.71 27.83
N GLY A 56 -7.37 -2.43 28.25
CA GLY A 56 -6.00 -2.21 27.79
C GLY A 56 -5.83 -2.43 26.28
N GLU A 57 -6.40 -3.50 25.73
CA GLU A 57 -6.37 -3.82 24.28
C GLU A 57 -7.18 -2.78 23.51
N TYR A 58 -8.34 -2.38 24.03
CA TYR A 58 -9.14 -1.33 23.41
C TYR A 58 -8.36 0.00 23.28
N PHE A 59 -7.67 0.43 24.34
CA PHE A 59 -6.86 1.65 24.28
C PHE A 59 -5.66 1.52 23.34
N ALA A 60 -4.98 0.37 23.33
CA ALA A 60 -3.85 0.12 22.44
C ALA A 60 -4.28 0.16 20.96
N LEU A 61 -5.42 -0.47 20.63
CA LEU A 61 -5.98 -0.45 19.27
C LEU A 61 -6.37 0.95 18.84
N MET A 62 -7.04 1.69 19.72
CA MET A 62 -7.44 3.05 19.44
C MET A 62 -6.24 3.99 19.27
N ASP A 63 -5.16 3.76 20.00
CA ASP A 63 -3.90 4.49 19.86
C ASP A 63 -3.23 4.18 18.51
N SER A 64 -3.10 2.89 18.16
CA SER A 64 -2.58 2.43 16.86
C SER A 64 -3.37 3.01 15.68
N ASP A 65 -4.71 2.97 15.72
CA ASP A 65 -5.56 3.57 14.69
C ASP A 65 -5.35 5.08 14.56
N ARG A 66 -5.20 5.77 15.69
CA ARG A 66 -4.95 7.22 15.69
C ARG A 66 -3.59 7.54 15.13
N TYR A 67 -2.58 6.73 15.45
CA TYR A 67 -1.25 6.81 14.88
C TYR A 67 -1.34 6.68 13.36
N LEU A 68 -1.81 5.55 12.84
CA LEU A 68 -1.93 5.31 11.40
C LEU A 68 -2.69 6.44 10.68
N ARG A 69 -3.86 6.81 11.21
CA ARG A 69 -4.71 7.87 10.65
C ARG A 69 -4.00 9.23 10.63
N ARG A 70 -3.29 9.60 11.70
CA ARG A 70 -2.60 10.90 11.80
C ARG A 70 -1.52 11.00 10.73
N TYR A 71 -0.71 9.95 10.58
CA TYR A 71 0.44 9.94 9.69
C TYR A 71 0.01 9.86 8.25
N PHE A 72 -0.93 8.98 7.93
CA PHE A 72 -1.53 8.91 6.61
C PHE A 72 -2.11 10.25 6.16
N ARG A 73 -2.90 10.91 7.02
CA ARG A 73 -3.45 12.24 6.73
C ARG A 73 -2.36 13.28 6.52
N ARG A 74 -1.28 13.23 7.29
CA ARG A 74 -0.14 14.13 7.13
C ARG A 74 0.55 13.89 5.78
N MET A 75 0.90 12.64 5.47
CA MET A 75 1.54 12.25 4.21
C MET A 75 0.70 12.70 3.02
N ARG A 76 -0.58 12.32 2.98
CA ARG A 76 -1.50 12.71 1.92
C ARG A 76 -1.60 14.22 1.72
N ARG A 77 -1.61 15.01 2.81
CA ARG A 77 -1.65 16.48 2.75
C ARG A 77 -0.35 17.09 2.24
N LEU A 78 0.80 16.50 2.61
CA LEU A 78 2.10 17.01 2.20
C LEU A 78 2.40 16.67 0.73
N THR A 79 1.99 15.49 0.27
CA THR A 79 2.35 14.96 -1.04
C THR A 79 1.31 15.26 -2.13
N GLU A 80 0.04 15.48 -1.75
CA GLU A 80 -1.09 15.68 -2.65
C GLU A 80 -1.14 14.61 -3.77
N PRO A 81 -1.30 13.31 -3.42
CA PRO A 81 -1.21 12.23 -4.40
C PRO A 81 -2.45 12.17 -5.29
N ASP A 82 -2.26 11.70 -6.52
CA ASP A 82 -3.32 11.42 -7.49
C ASP A 82 -4.02 10.09 -7.20
N ALA A 83 -3.29 9.14 -6.63
CA ALA A 83 -3.84 7.90 -6.11
C ALA A 83 -3.03 7.35 -4.94
N ILE A 84 -3.69 6.52 -4.15
CA ILE A 84 -3.15 5.86 -2.98
C ILE A 84 -3.14 4.37 -3.27
N LEU A 85 -1.98 3.74 -3.16
CA LEU A 85 -1.84 2.31 -3.41
C LEU A 85 -1.55 1.61 -2.08
N ILE A 86 -2.45 0.72 -1.66
CA ILE A 86 -2.33 -0.04 -0.42
C ILE A 86 -1.85 -1.45 -0.78
N LEU A 87 -0.66 -1.80 -0.31
CA LEU A 87 0.13 -2.93 -0.81
C LEU A 87 -0.05 -4.23 -0.02
N GLY A 88 -1.18 -4.45 0.63
CA GLY A 88 -1.43 -5.65 1.43
C GLY A 88 -1.17 -5.47 2.92
N ASP A 89 -1.44 -6.54 3.66
CA ASP A 89 -1.40 -6.63 5.12
C ASP A 89 -2.23 -5.54 5.80
N LEU A 90 -3.48 -5.42 5.33
CA LEU A 90 -4.41 -4.40 5.79
C LEU A 90 -4.86 -4.70 7.22
N VAL A 91 -5.09 -5.97 7.52
CA VAL A 91 -5.64 -6.46 8.77
C VAL A 91 -4.71 -7.51 9.37
N ASP A 92 -4.50 -7.44 10.69
CA ASP A 92 -3.60 -8.34 11.43
C ASP A 92 -4.35 -9.08 12.54
N GLY A 93 -4.24 -10.41 12.56
CA GLY A 93 -4.70 -11.26 13.66
C GLY A 93 -4.97 -12.70 13.23
N ASP A 94 -5.71 -13.45 14.07
CA ASP A 94 -5.88 -14.90 13.89
C ASP A 94 -6.57 -15.28 12.57
N ASN A 95 -5.99 -16.25 11.87
CA ASN A 95 -6.49 -16.83 10.62
C ASN A 95 -7.92 -17.37 10.73
N ASN A 96 -8.33 -17.82 11.93
CA ASN A 96 -9.66 -18.40 12.18
C ASN A 96 -10.69 -17.42 12.76
N VAL A 97 -10.46 -16.12 12.62
CA VAL A 97 -11.39 -15.11 13.13
C VAL A 97 -12.77 -15.16 12.44
N SER A 98 -13.83 -14.86 13.21
CA SER A 98 -15.18 -14.67 12.67
C SER A 98 -15.26 -13.53 11.64
N ASN A 99 -16.19 -13.65 10.69
CA ASN A 99 -16.41 -12.63 9.66
C ASN A 99 -16.78 -11.26 10.25
N ASP A 100 -17.49 -11.21 11.38
CA ASP A 100 -17.92 -9.94 11.98
C ASP A 100 -16.73 -9.14 12.51
N ILE A 101 -15.77 -9.81 13.16
CA ILE A 101 -14.55 -9.18 13.66
C ILE A 101 -13.69 -8.69 12.49
N PHE A 102 -13.58 -9.50 11.43
CA PHE A 102 -12.90 -9.09 10.20
C PHE A 102 -13.56 -7.84 9.58
N LEU A 103 -14.89 -7.83 9.43
CA LEU A 103 -15.62 -6.70 8.87
C LEU A 103 -15.46 -5.42 9.70
N HIS A 104 -15.38 -5.55 11.03
CA HIS A 104 -15.10 -4.42 11.91
C HIS A 104 -13.70 -3.82 11.67
N ALA A 105 -12.68 -4.67 11.49
CA ALA A 105 -11.33 -4.19 11.13
C ALA A 105 -11.31 -3.56 9.72
N VAL A 106 -12.00 -4.17 8.75
CA VAL A 106 -12.17 -3.60 7.40
C VAL A 106 -12.81 -2.21 7.45
N GLU A 107 -13.81 -2.00 8.29
CA GLU A 107 -14.44 -0.68 8.42
C GLU A 107 -13.44 0.35 8.97
N ARG A 108 -12.63 -0.02 9.97
CA ARG A 108 -11.56 0.85 10.50
C ARG A 108 -10.54 1.20 9.40
N VAL A 109 -10.08 0.21 8.65
CA VAL A 109 -9.18 0.38 7.48
C VAL A 109 -9.80 1.38 6.49
N LYS A 110 -11.04 1.16 6.07
CA LYS A 110 -11.75 2.03 5.12
C LYS A 110 -11.88 3.46 5.64
N GLN A 111 -12.24 3.63 6.91
CA GLN A 111 -12.35 4.96 7.54
C GLN A 111 -10.99 5.68 7.61
N MET A 112 -9.90 4.95 7.78
CA MET A 112 -8.56 5.53 7.82
C MET A 112 -8.05 5.92 6.43
N PHE A 113 -8.15 5.01 5.47
CA PHE A 113 -7.38 5.09 4.22
C PHE A 113 -8.21 5.30 2.94
N VAL A 114 -9.53 5.10 2.98
CA VAL A 114 -10.36 5.10 1.76
C VAL A 114 -11.44 6.17 1.81
N VAL A 115 -12.34 6.10 2.79
CA VAL A 115 -13.56 6.93 2.85
C VAL A 115 -13.28 8.36 3.33
N SER A 116 -12.13 8.60 3.98
CA SER A 116 -11.84 9.90 4.58
C SER A 116 -11.44 11.00 3.57
N HIS A 117 -11.43 10.70 2.27
CA HIS A 117 -11.04 11.63 1.21
C HIS A 117 -11.48 11.18 -0.19
N PRO A 118 -11.49 12.09 -1.19
CA PRO A 118 -11.87 11.75 -2.56
C PRO A 118 -10.75 11.12 -3.41
N THR A 119 -9.51 11.05 -2.90
CA THR A 119 -8.38 10.49 -3.67
C THR A 119 -8.64 9.01 -3.99
N PRO A 120 -8.55 8.58 -5.26
CA PRO A 120 -8.68 7.18 -5.66
C PRO A 120 -7.72 6.26 -4.91
N CYS A 121 -8.20 5.06 -4.57
CA CYS A 121 -7.41 4.02 -3.91
C CYS A 121 -7.33 2.76 -4.77
N PHE A 122 -6.15 2.16 -4.81
CA PHE A 122 -5.90 0.82 -5.36
C PHE A 122 -5.45 -0.08 -4.22
N VAL A 123 -6.06 -1.26 -4.07
CA VAL A 123 -5.79 -2.13 -2.91
C VAL A 123 -5.49 -3.55 -3.38
N ILE A 124 -4.39 -4.12 -2.92
CA ILE A 124 -4.09 -5.55 -3.07
C ILE A 124 -4.08 -6.24 -1.69
N PRO A 125 -4.35 -7.55 -1.62
CA PRO A 125 -4.19 -8.30 -0.38
C PRO A 125 -2.71 -8.60 -0.09
N GLY A 126 -2.38 -8.75 1.20
CA GLY A 126 -1.15 -9.38 1.66
C GLY A 126 -1.36 -10.77 2.25
N ASP A 127 -0.30 -11.38 2.78
CA ASP A 127 -0.38 -12.72 3.34
C ASP A 127 -1.19 -12.76 4.64
N ASN A 128 -1.19 -11.70 5.45
CA ASN A 128 -2.07 -11.62 6.62
C ASN A 128 -3.55 -11.45 6.23
N ASP A 129 -3.82 -10.95 5.04
CA ASP A 129 -5.19 -10.81 4.54
C ASP A 129 -5.76 -12.15 4.03
N ILE A 130 -5.01 -12.85 3.17
CA ILE A 130 -5.49 -14.01 2.42
C ILE A 130 -4.72 -15.32 2.61
N GLY A 131 -3.57 -15.29 3.28
CA GLY A 131 -2.58 -16.37 3.35
C GLY A 131 -1.52 -16.25 2.24
N GLY A 132 -0.60 -17.21 2.16
CA GLY A 132 0.40 -17.30 1.10
C GLY A 132 1.85 -17.24 1.58
N GLU A 133 2.09 -17.16 2.89
CA GLU A 133 3.43 -17.23 3.49
C GLU A 133 3.59 -18.49 4.37
N GLY A 134 4.71 -19.20 4.21
CA GLY A 134 5.08 -20.34 5.04
C GLY A 134 4.02 -21.45 5.08
N ASP A 135 3.55 -21.78 6.28
CA ASP A 135 2.55 -22.82 6.53
C ASP A 135 1.10 -22.29 6.50
N ASP A 136 0.89 -21.02 6.12
CA ASP A 136 -0.43 -20.41 6.00
C ASP A 136 -0.89 -20.36 4.54
N PRO A 137 -1.69 -21.34 4.06
CA PRO A 137 -2.10 -21.39 2.67
C PRO A 137 -3.09 -20.28 2.33
N VAL A 138 -3.09 -19.85 1.07
CA VAL A 138 -4.20 -19.05 0.53
C VAL A 138 -5.48 -19.88 0.59
N THR A 139 -6.55 -19.32 1.16
CA THR A 139 -7.85 -20.02 1.27
C THR A 139 -8.97 -19.26 0.56
N ASP A 140 -9.94 -20.00 0.01
CA ASP A 140 -11.12 -19.42 -0.65
C ASP A 140 -11.90 -18.50 0.29
N GLN A 141 -12.07 -18.90 1.55
CA GLN A 141 -12.79 -18.10 2.55
C GLN A 141 -12.16 -16.71 2.75
N ARG A 142 -10.83 -16.65 2.91
CA ARG A 142 -10.10 -15.39 3.15
C ARG A 142 -10.06 -14.54 1.88
N THR A 143 -9.85 -15.19 0.74
CA THR A 143 -9.88 -14.58 -0.59
C THR A 143 -11.25 -13.94 -0.86
N ASP A 144 -12.34 -14.66 -0.61
CA ASP A 144 -13.71 -14.19 -0.85
C ASP A 144 -14.14 -13.07 0.07
N ARG A 145 -13.77 -13.12 1.36
CA ARG A 145 -14.09 -12.01 2.29
C ARG A 145 -13.30 -10.76 1.93
N PHE A 146 -12.03 -10.90 1.54
CA PHE A 146 -11.21 -9.76 1.09
C PHE A 146 -11.75 -9.18 -0.21
N LYS A 147 -12.02 -10.03 -1.21
CA LYS A 147 -12.59 -9.61 -2.50
C LYS A 147 -13.94 -8.91 -2.33
N ARG A 148 -14.80 -9.38 -1.42
CA ARG A 148 -16.06 -8.67 -1.08
C ARG A 148 -15.81 -7.30 -0.44
N ALA A 149 -14.78 -7.17 0.38
CA ALA A 149 -14.45 -5.93 1.06
C ALA A 149 -13.78 -4.89 0.13
N PHE A 150 -12.85 -5.33 -0.73
CA PHE A 150 -11.93 -4.46 -1.47
C PHE A 150 -11.84 -4.74 -2.96
N GLY A 151 -12.47 -5.79 -3.50
CA GLY A 151 -12.26 -6.25 -4.88
C GLY A 151 -12.47 -5.18 -5.95
N VAL A 152 -13.45 -4.27 -5.77
CA VAL A 152 -13.65 -3.12 -6.68
C VAL A 152 -12.43 -2.19 -6.70
N LEU A 153 -11.74 -2.04 -5.57
CA LEU A 153 -10.50 -1.26 -5.45
C LEU A 153 -9.26 -2.04 -5.92
N SER A 154 -9.38 -3.36 -6.10
CA SER A 154 -8.30 -4.23 -6.61
C SER A 154 -8.30 -4.35 -8.13
N ASN A 155 -9.43 -4.07 -8.77
CA ASN A 155 -9.54 -4.06 -10.24
C ASN A 155 -8.51 -3.12 -10.85
N SER A 156 -7.95 -3.50 -12.00
CA SER A 156 -6.99 -2.68 -12.74
C SER A 156 -7.49 -1.24 -12.95
N GLN A 157 -6.64 -0.25 -12.69
CA GLN A 157 -7.00 1.18 -12.76
C GLN A 157 -6.09 1.94 -13.71
N HIS A 158 -6.62 2.99 -14.32
CA HIS A 158 -5.87 3.90 -15.17
C HIS A 158 -5.85 5.31 -14.58
N ILE A 159 -4.66 5.85 -14.33
CA ILE A 159 -4.45 7.21 -13.82
C ILE A 159 -3.55 7.97 -14.78
N ARG A 160 -4.16 8.79 -15.64
CA ARG A 160 -3.51 9.59 -16.69
C ARG A 160 -2.64 8.80 -17.66
N PHE A 161 -1.39 8.51 -17.29
CA PHE A 161 -0.44 7.74 -18.10
C PHE A 161 0.10 6.52 -17.34
N VAL A 162 -0.49 6.19 -16.20
CA VAL A 162 -0.09 5.09 -15.32
C VAL A 162 -1.19 4.04 -15.30
N HIS A 163 -0.85 2.82 -15.70
CA HIS A 163 -1.70 1.65 -15.60
C HIS A 163 -1.31 0.87 -14.35
N LEU A 164 -2.29 0.58 -13.50
CA LEU A 164 -2.10 -0.15 -12.26
C LEU A 164 -2.70 -1.54 -12.37
N HIS A 165 -1.92 -2.55 -12.01
CA HIS A 165 -2.34 -3.94 -11.97
C HIS A 165 -1.96 -4.55 -10.62
N GLY A 166 -2.87 -5.30 -10.02
CA GLY A 166 -2.63 -6.02 -8.78
C GLY A 166 -2.36 -7.49 -9.04
N ASN A 167 -1.33 -8.04 -8.43
CA ASN A 167 -1.10 -9.48 -8.39
C ASN A 167 -2.05 -10.11 -7.38
N THR A 168 -3.30 -10.34 -7.78
CA THR A 168 -4.35 -10.93 -6.92
C THR A 168 -4.77 -12.31 -7.40
N PRO A 169 -5.20 -13.22 -6.52
CA PRO A 169 -5.62 -14.56 -6.92
C PRO A 169 -6.83 -14.62 -7.86
N TRP A 170 -7.59 -13.55 -7.97
CA TRP A 170 -8.88 -13.53 -8.67
C TRP A 170 -8.89 -12.70 -9.96
N ASP A 171 -7.79 -12.04 -10.30
CA ASP A 171 -7.66 -11.27 -11.53
C ASP A 171 -6.68 -11.96 -12.48
N GLU A 172 -7.07 -12.07 -13.74
CA GLU A 172 -6.15 -12.50 -14.80
C GLU A 172 -5.34 -11.30 -15.29
N LEU A 173 -4.01 -11.38 -15.11
CA LEU A 173 -3.09 -10.37 -15.59
C LEU A 173 -2.84 -10.58 -17.08
N THR A 174 -3.38 -9.68 -17.90
CA THR A 174 -3.14 -9.68 -19.33
C THR A 174 -2.57 -8.34 -19.77
N LYS A 175 -1.51 -8.39 -20.58
CA LYS A 175 -0.96 -7.18 -21.21
C LYS A 175 -2.02 -6.58 -22.13
N PRO A 176 -2.39 -5.30 -21.98
CA PRO A 176 -3.38 -4.70 -22.86
C PRO A 176 -2.85 -4.68 -24.31
N ALA A 177 -3.66 -5.12 -25.27
CA ALA A 177 -3.26 -5.24 -26.68
C ALA A 177 -2.80 -3.92 -27.34
N ASN A 178 -3.14 -2.77 -26.74
CA ASN A 178 -2.88 -1.43 -27.27
C ASN A 178 -2.20 -0.49 -26.24
N VAL A 179 -1.29 -0.99 -25.39
CA VAL A 179 -0.47 -0.09 -24.59
C VAL A 179 0.48 0.65 -25.53
N HIS A 180 0.12 1.88 -25.92
CA HIS A 180 1.05 2.79 -26.57
C HIS A 180 2.28 2.96 -25.66
N ASP A 181 3.48 3.02 -26.23
CA ASP A 181 4.80 3.25 -25.59
C ASP A 181 4.90 4.50 -24.66
N THR A 182 3.79 5.20 -24.44
CA THR A 182 3.68 6.42 -23.65
C THR A 182 3.06 6.22 -22.28
N HIS A 183 2.58 5.02 -21.94
CA HIS A 183 2.05 4.67 -20.61
C HIS A 183 3.10 3.90 -19.81
N ILE A 184 3.03 4.05 -18.48
CA ILE A 184 3.84 3.32 -17.51
C ILE A 184 2.94 2.26 -16.89
N THR A 185 3.33 1.01 -16.98
CA THR A 185 2.64 -0.11 -16.33
C THR A 185 3.29 -0.40 -14.99
N ILE A 186 2.51 -0.36 -13.91
CA ILE A 186 2.94 -0.69 -12.56
C ILE A 186 2.22 -1.96 -12.11
N LEU A 187 2.99 -2.98 -11.77
CA LEU A 187 2.51 -4.17 -11.09
C LEU A 187 2.71 -3.99 -9.58
N LEU A 188 1.62 -4.16 -8.83
CA LEU A 188 1.63 -4.17 -7.38
C LEU A 188 1.54 -5.62 -6.93
N SER A 189 2.41 -6.04 -6.02
CA SER A 189 2.37 -7.35 -5.37
C SER A 189 2.68 -7.18 -3.90
N HIS A 190 2.11 -8.02 -3.03
CA HIS A 190 2.53 -8.03 -1.63
C HIS A 190 3.81 -8.86 -1.48
N ILE A 191 3.76 -10.13 -1.90
CA ILE A 191 4.92 -11.02 -1.92
C ILE A 191 5.88 -10.61 -3.06
N PRO A 192 7.21 -10.75 -2.88
CA PRO A 192 8.20 -10.44 -3.91
C PRO A 192 7.95 -11.23 -5.20
N ALA A 193 7.43 -10.55 -6.22
CA ALA A 193 6.94 -11.19 -7.45
C ALA A 193 7.91 -11.06 -8.64
N VAL A 194 9.19 -10.75 -8.41
CA VAL A 194 10.17 -10.42 -9.46
C VAL A 194 10.31 -11.53 -10.52
N SER A 195 10.12 -12.79 -10.14
CA SER A 195 10.18 -13.96 -11.03
C SER A 195 8.82 -14.62 -11.25
N SER A 196 7.72 -13.94 -10.91
CA SER A 196 6.38 -14.49 -11.05
C SER A 196 5.92 -14.50 -12.51
N GLN A 197 4.99 -15.42 -12.83
CA GLN A 197 4.32 -15.45 -14.12
C GLN A 197 3.64 -14.10 -14.44
N ALA A 198 3.14 -13.40 -13.41
CA ALA A 198 2.57 -12.06 -13.52
C ALA A 198 3.52 -11.02 -14.15
N VAL A 199 4.82 -11.07 -13.84
CA VAL A 199 5.82 -10.18 -14.45
C VAL A 199 6.04 -10.53 -15.93
N THR A 200 6.05 -11.82 -16.26
CA THR A 200 6.19 -12.30 -17.65
C THR A 200 4.97 -11.96 -18.49
N ASP A 201 3.76 -12.15 -17.95
CA ASP A 201 2.51 -11.96 -18.69
C ASP A 201 2.17 -10.49 -18.91
N LEU A 202 2.48 -9.64 -17.92
CA LEU A 202 2.17 -8.21 -17.98
C LEU A 202 3.31 -7.37 -18.56
N GLU A 203 4.57 -7.79 -18.38
CA GLU A 203 5.80 -7.04 -18.69
C GLU A 203 5.78 -5.61 -18.11
N PRO A 204 5.66 -5.43 -16.77
CA PRO A 204 5.52 -4.11 -16.17
C PRO A 204 6.81 -3.29 -16.22
N ASP A 205 6.70 -1.97 -16.26
CA ASP A 205 7.84 -1.05 -16.14
C ASP A 205 8.34 -0.93 -14.69
N ILE A 206 7.41 -1.07 -13.74
CA ILE A 206 7.65 -0.91 -12.31
C ILE A 206 6.96 -2.03 -11.55
N LEU A 207 7.68 -2.62 -10.61
CA LEU A 207 7.15 -3.54 -9.61
C LEU A 207 7.19 -2.87 -8.24
N ALA A 208 6.05 -2.78 -7.56
CA ALA A 208 5.94 -2.35 -6.16
C ALA A 208 5.63 -3.57 -5.29
N SER A 209 6.49 -3.87 -4.33
CA SER A 209 6.38 -5.00 -3.40
C SER A 209 6.01 -4.49 -2.00
N GLY A 210 4.90 -4.97 -1.47
CA GLY A 210 4.41 -4.66 -0.13
C GLY A 210 5.33 -5.21 0.95
N HIS A 211 5.48 -6.52 1.02
CA HIS A 211 6.22 -7.26 2.06
C HIS A 211 7.69 -6.80 2.23
N ASP A 212 8.38 -6.49 1.12
CA ASP A 212 9.77 -6.00 1.14
C ASP A 212 9.89 -4.47 1.27
N HIS A 213 8.77 -3.74 1.25
CA HIS A 213 8.71 -2.27 1.29
C HIS A 213 9.55 -1.64 0.15
N MET A 214 9.44 -2.22 -1.05
CA MET A 214 10.40 -2.01 -2.13
C MET A 214 9.75 -1.66 -3.47
N VAL A 215 10.39 -0.76 -4.24
CA VAL A 215 10.04 -0.51 -5.65
C VAL A 215 11.21 -0.79 -6.58
N SER A 216 10.96 -1.62 -7.58
CA SER A 216 11.92 -2.04 -8.58
C SER A 216 11.52 -1.53 -9.95
N PHE A 217 12.47 -0.95 -10.68
CA PHE A 217 12.28 -0.55 -12.08
C PHE A 217 12.82 -1.65 -12.99
N LEU A 218 11.99 -2.17 -13.88
CA LEU A 218 12.37 -3.19 -14.84
C LEU A 218 12.83 -2.50 -16.14
N TYR A 219 13.95 -2.96 -16.70
CA TYR A 219 14.52 -2.43 -17.93
C TYR A 219 14.62 -3.55 -18.97
N PRO A 220 14.28 -3.28 -20.25
CA PRO A 220 14.56 -4.22 -21.33
C PRO A 220 16.08 -4.47 -21.44
N SER A 221 16.44 -5.75 -21.44
CA SER A 221 17.80 -6.28 -21.31
C SER A 221 18.86 -5.61 -22.20
N THR A 222 19.70 -4.78 -21.58
CA THR A 222 21.16 -5.00 -21.58
C THR A 222 21.67 -4.70 -20.17
N SER A 223 21.80 -5.76 -19.36
CA SER A 223 22.54 -5.81 -18.09
C SER A 223 22.22 -4.72 -17.02
N GLN A 224 21.21 -5.00 -16.17
CA GLN A 224 21.15 -4.77 -14.71
C GLN A 224 19.71 -4.47 -14.24
N HIS A 225 19.13 -5.35 -13.41
CA HIS A 225 18.00 -4.96 -12.56
C HIS A 225 18.52 -3.99 -11.50
N ARG A 226 17.91 -2.81 -11.39
CA ARG A 226 18.22 -1.87 -10.30
C ARG A 226 17.04 -1.82 -9.35
N THR A 227 17.23 -2.49 -8.23
CA THR A 227 16.39 -2.38 -7.04
C THR A 227 16.65 -1.04 -6.37
N TYR A 228 15.62 -0.26 -6.08
CA TYR A 228 15.74 0.97 -5.31
C TYR A 228 14.90 0.87 -4.04
N VAL A 229 15.55 1.06 -2.89
CA VAL A 229 14.87 1.35 -1.63
C VAL A 229 14.49 2.83 -1.64
N PHE A 230 13.26 3.15 -1.24
CA PHE A 230 12.54 4.40 -1.52
C PHE A 230 13.30 5.72 -1.28
N LYS A 231 13.37 6.55 -2.35
CA LYS A 231 13.35 8.05 -2.41
C LYS A 231 13.88 8.51 -3.79
N ARG A 232 13.10 8.44 -4.89
CA ARG A 232 13.52 9.16 -6.12
C ARG A 232 12.43 9.48 -7.14
N ARG A 233 12.47 10.73 -7.61
CA ARG A 233 11.76 11.26 -8.79
C ARG A 233 12.42 10.75 -10.08
N ARG A 234 11.66 10.16 -11.00
CA ARG A 234 12.17 9.77 -12.33
C ARG A 234 11.55 10.62 -13.44
N ARG A 235 12.38 11.10 -14.37
CA ARG A 235 11.96 11.73 -15.64
C ARG A 235 12.00 10.66 -16.73
N PHE A 236 10.90 10.49 -17.45
CA PHE A 236 10.88 9.63 -18.64
C PHE A 236 11.38 10.41 -19.85
N HIS A 237 11.61 9.74 -20.99
CA HIS A 237 12.07 10.39 -22.23
C HIS A 237 11.05 11.39 -22.82
N SER A 238 9.80 11.35 -22.36
CA SER A 238 8.80 12.39 -22.58
C SER A 238 8.74 13.35 -21.36
N LYS A 239 8.17 14.55 -21.51
CA LYS A 239 8.05 15.54 -20.41
C LYS A 239 7.30 15.05 -19.15
N LYS A 240 6.76 13.83 -19.17
CA LYS A 240 6.06 13.14 -18.07
C LYS A 240 6.98 12.79 -16.89
N LYS A 241 6.45 12.92 -15.68
CA LYS A 241 7.15 12.67 -14.42
C LYS A 241 6.33 11.74 -13.53
N LEU A 242 6.94 10.68 -13.03
CA LEU A 242 6.33 9.82 -12.01
C LEU A 242 7.05 10.03 -10.68
N MET A 243 6.28 10.27 -9.64
CA MET A 243 6.72 10.40 -8.26
C MET A 243 5.98 9.37 -7.43
N ILE A 244 6.75 8.48 -6.83
CA ILE A 244 6.24 7.49 -5.88
C ILE A 244 6.77 7.91 -4.52
N VAL A 245 5.86 8.14 -3.58
CA VAL A 245 6.15 8.55 -2.20
C VAL A 245 5.86 7.42 -1.25
#